data_AF-A0A818Y4T8-F1
#
_entry.id   AF-A0A818Y4T8-F1
#
_cell.length_a   1.000
_cell.length_b   1.000
_cell.length_c   1.000
_cell.angle_alpha   90.00
_cell.angle_beta   90.00
_cell.angle_gamma   90.00
#
_symmetry.space_group_name_H-M   'P 1'
#
loop_
_entity.id
_entity.type
_entity.pdbx_description
1 polymer ?
#
loop_
_entity_poly.entity_id
_entity_poly.type
_entity_poly.pdbx_seq_one_letter_code
_entity_poly.pdbx_strand_id
1 'polypeptide(L)'
;DSLDVIPEPDMSLWFSGKEMQRGKLLSDFVGKNEKTKVIVKIQKKGNAAPARERVVSEEEQKQMMAYYYRKQQELKKLEENEDHSYMDSEWADSSALKRSFQGLNDIKWKPR
;
A
#
# COMPACT_ATOMS: atom_id res chain seq x y z
N ASP A 1 -21.22 23.68 -11.53
CA ASP A 1 -22.31 22.93 -12.20
C ASP A 1 -22.89 21.86 -11.29
N SER A 2 -23.45 22.23 -10.14
CA SER A 2 -23.66 21.29 -9.02
C SER A 2 -25.12 20.98 -8.69
N LEU A 3 -26.08 21.39 -9.54
CA LEU A 3 -27.53 21.30 -9.26
C LEU A 3 -28.35 20.90 -10.49
N ASP A 4 -27.86 20.00 -11.33
CA ASP A 4 -28.70 19.42 -12.39
C ASP A 4 -29.76 18.51 -11.77
N VAL A 5 -31.01 18.94 -11.87
CA VAL A 5 -32.19 18.17 -11.42
C VAL A 5 -32.55 17.17 -12.50
N ILE A 6 -32.40 15.89 -12.21
CA ILE A 6 -32.80 14.81 -13.14
C ILE A 6 -34.32 14.58 -12.98
N PRO A 7 -35.12 14.67 -14.06
CA PRO A 7 -36.54 14.36 -14.02
C PRO A 7 -36.79 12.91 -13.59
N GLU A 8 -37.87 12.69 -12.83
CA GLU A 8 -38.22 11.35 -12.33
C GLU A 8 -38.22 10.24 -13.38
N PRO A 9 -38.79 10.37 -14.60
CA PRO A 9 -38.82 9.27 -15.58
C PRO A 9 -37.43 8.89 -16.12
N ASP A 10 -36.51 9.85 -16.11
CA ASP A 10 -35.15 9.72 -16.66
C ASP A 10 -34.12 9.36 -15.58
N MET A 11 -34.57 9.08 -14.36
CA MET A 11 -33.71 8.75 -13.23
C MET A 11 -33.62 7.23 -13.01
N SER A 12 -32.39 6.72 -12.97
CA SER A 12 -32.03 5.37 -12.52
C SER A 12 -31.28 5.41 -11.18
N LEU A 13 -31.62 4.49 -10.28
CA LEU A 13 -30.97 4.31 -8.98
C LEU A 13 -30.02 3.12 -9.04
N TRP A 14 -28.85 3.24 -8.41
CA TRP A 14 -27.84 2.19 -8.39
C TRP A 14 -27.39 1.88 -6.98
N PHE A 15 -27.43 0.59 -6.63
CA PHE A 15 -26.96 0.08 -5.35
C PHE A 15 -25.99 -1.08 -5.57
N SER A 16 -24.80 -1.00 -4.98
CA SER A 16 -23.76 -2.05 -5.06
C SER A 16 -23.48 -2.53 -6.50
N GLY A 17 -23.44 -1.61 -7.46
CA GLY A 17 -23.19 -1.92 -8.88
C GLY A 17 -24.37 -2.56 -9.63
N LYS A 18 -25.55 -2.66 -9.02
CA LYS A 18 -26.79 -3.11 -9.67
C LYS A 18 -27.78 -1.95 -9.84
N GLU A 19 -28.40 -1.88 -11.00
CA GLU A 19 -29.50 -0.95 -11.25
C GLU A 19 -30.76 -1.42 -10.51
N MET A 20 -31.38 -0.50 -9.76
CA MET A 20 -32.62 -0.73 -9.06
C MET A 20 -33.81 -0.44 -9.97
N GLN A 21 -34.37 -1.50 -10.55
CA GLN A 21 -35.52 -1.39 -11.43
C GLN A 21 -36.77 -0.93 -10.68
N ARG A 22 -37.52 0.01 -11.28
CA ARG A 22 -38.80 0.46 -10.74
C ARG A 22 -39.82 -0.68 -10.74
N GLY A 23 -40.56 -0.81 -9.64
CA GLY A 23 -41.57 -1.86 -9.46
C GLY A 23 -41.08 -3.12 -8.74
N LYS A 24 -39.77 -3.26 -8.48
CA LYS A 24 -39.24 -4.31 -7.61
C LYS A 24 -39.21 -3.88 -6.15
N LEU A 25 -39.25 -4.85 -5.24
CA LEU A 25 -39.18 -4.58 -3.81
C LEU A 25 -37.74 -4.23 -3.41
N LEU A 26 -37.59 -3.33 -2.44
CA LEU A 26 -36.27 -2.97 -1.91
C LEU A 26 -35.54 -4.18 -1.30
N SER A 27 -36.30 -5.15 -0.78
CA SER A 27 -35.79 -6.42 -0.26
C SER A 27 -35.00 -7.24 -1.28
N ASP A 28 -35.30 -7.08 -2.57
CA ASP A 28 -34.60 -7.82 -3.63
C ASP A 28 -33.18 -7.29 -3.85
N PHE A 29 -32.91 -6.07 -3.40
CA PHE A 29 -31.61 -5.40 -3.54
C PHE A 29 -30.83 -5.35 -2.23
N VAL A 30 -31.52 -5.04 -1.11
CA VAL A 30 -30.90 -4.78 0.21
C VAL A 30 -31.01 -5.99 1.14
N GLY A 31 -31.94 -6.92 0.87
CA GLY A 31 -32.21 -8.10 1.69
C GLY A 31 -33.28 -7.87 2.77
N LYS A 32 -33.32 -8.74 3.77
CA LYS A 32 -34.37 -8.81 4.81
C LYS A 32 -34.01 -8.09 6.12
N ASN A 33 -32.94 -7.28 6.15
CA ASN A 33 -32.47 -6.64 7.37
C ASN A 33 -33.08 -5.24 7.54
N GLU A 34 -33.84 -5.05 8.62
CA GLU A 34 -34.56 -3.81 8.93
C GLU A 34 -33.68 -2.67 9.48
N LYS A 35 -32.43 -2.96 9.88
CA LYS A 35 -31.47 -1.95 10.35
C LYS A 35 -30.36 -1.67 9.33
N THR A 36 -30.73 -1.43 8.08
CA THR A 36 -29.75 -1.20 7.00
C THR A 36 -29.77 0.24 6.51
N LYS A 37 -28.62 0.93 6.62
CA LYS A 37 -28.39 2.20 5.94
C LYS A 37 -27.81 1.92 4.56
N VAL A 38 -28.44 2.46 3.53
CA VAL A 38 -28.07 2.22 2.13
C VAL A 38 -27.61 3.52 1.50
N ILE A 39 -26.50 3.47 0.78
CA ILE A 39 -26.02 4.58 -0.04
C ILE A 39 -26.31 4.24 -1.49
N VAL A 40 -27.09 5.08 -2.16
CA VAL A 40 -27.56 4.86 -3.53
C VAL A 40 -27.01 5.98 -4.40
N LYS A 41 -26.56 5.62 -5.62
CA LYS A 41 -26.13 6.59 -6.62
C LYS A 41 -27.26 6.87 -7.59
N ILE A 42 -27.47 8.14 -7.90
CA ILE A 42 -28.47 8.61 -8.86
C ILE A 42 -27.78 8.91 -10.18
N GLN A 43 -28.34 8.43 -11.30
CA GLN A 43 -27.79 8.67 -12.63
C GLN A 43 -28.89 8.78 -13.67
N LYS A 44 -28.63 9.50 -14.77
CA LYS A 44 -29.54 9.55 -15.92
C LYS A 44 -29.63 8.17 -16.58
N LYS A 45 -30.87 7.75 -16.87
CA LYS A 45 -31.23 6.48 -17.50
C LYS A 45 -30.52 6.34 -18.85
N GLY A 46 -29.95 5.16 -19.09
CA GLY A 46 -29.18 4.84 -20.31
C GLY A 46 -27.66 5.00 -20.18
N ASN A 47 -27.17 5.58 -19.08
CA ASN A 47 -25.73 5.53 -18.79
C ASN A 47 -25.32 4.20 -18.15
N ALA A 48 -24.05 3.83 -18.34
CA ALA A 48 -23.45 2.65 -17.71
C ALA A 48 -23.36 2.78 -16.19
N ALA A 49 -23.10 1.64 -15.52
CA ALA A 49 -22.98 1.55 -14.06
C ALA A 49 -22.08 2.66 -13.50
N PRO A 50 -22.50 3.34 -12.42
CA PRO A 50 -21.73 4.44 -11.86
C PRO A 50 -20.38 3.92 -11.37
N ALA A 51 -19.33 4.68 -11.70
CA ALA A 51 -17.98 4.34 -11.26
C ALA A 51 -17.93 4.19 -9.74
N ARG A 52 -17.20 3.16 -9.29
CA ARG A 52 -16.92 2.99 -7.88
C ARG A 52 -16.07 4.18 -7.43
N GLU A 53 -16.48 4.83 -6.34
CA GLU A 53 -15.67 5.89 -5.75
C GLU A 53 -14.32 5.32 -5.32
N ARG A 54 -13.27 6.15 -5.40
CA ARG A 54 -11.97 5.77 -4.88
C ARG A 54 -12.13 5.55 -3.38
N VAL A 55 -11.84 4.32 -2.94
CA VAL A 55 -11.94 3.92 -1.53
C VAL A 55 -10.92 4.68 -0.67
N VAL A 56 -9.87 5.18 -1.31
CA VAL A 56 -8.74 5.85 -0.67
C VAL A 56 -8.77 7.32 -1.08
N SER A 57 -8.66 8.21 -0.09
CA SER A 57 -8.50 9.64 -0.34
C SER A 57 -7.20 9.91 -1.09
N GLU A 58 -7.09 11.06 -1.77
CA GLU A 58 -5.85 11.39 -2.51
C GLU A 58 -4.63 11.50 -1.58
N GLU A 59 -4.83 11.95 -0.35
CA GLU A 59 -3.78 12.08 0.66
C GLU A 59 -3.27 10.72 1.12
N GLU A 60 -4.16 9.79 1.44
CA GLU A 60 -3.82 8.42 1.81
C GLU A 60 -3.12 7.68 0.66
N GLN A 61 -3.56 7.91 -0.59
CA GLN A 61 -2.92 7.33 -1.76
C GLN A 61 -1.47 7.80 -1.91
N LYS A 62 -1.19 9.09 -1.66
CA LYS A 62 0.16 9.65 -1.68
C LYS A 62 1.03 9.09 -0.55
N GLN A 63 0.49 8.98 0.67
CA GLN A 63 1.21 8.40 1.80
C GLN A 63 1.57 6.93 1.55
N MET A 64 0.63 6.16 1.01
CA MET A 64 0.84 4.77 0.65
C MET A 64 1.95 4.62 -0.39
N MET A 65 1.93 5.43 -1.46
CA MET A 65 2.97 5.43 -2.49
C MET A 65 4.35 5.78 -1.91
N ALA A 66 4.42 6.80 -1.05
CA ALA A 66 5.66 7.21 -0.38
C ALA A 66 6.22 6.10 0.53
N TYR A 67 5.36 5.38 1.25
CA TYR A 67 5.76 4.26 2.09
C TYR A 67 6.38 3.13 1.26
N TYR A 68 5.71 2.71 0.18
CA TYR A 68 6.21 1.64 -0.69
C TYR A 68 7.53 2.02 -1.37
N TYR A 69 7.66 3.28 -1.80
CA TYR A 69 8.91 3.78 -2.37
C TYR A 69 10.07 3.72 -1.38
N ARG A 70 9.86 4.17 -0.14
CA ARG A 70 10.89 4.09 0.93
C ARG A 70 11.30 2.65 1.21
N LYS A 71 10.32 1.75 1.35
CA LYS A 71 10.56 0.31 1.53
C LYS A 71 11.40 -0.29 0.39
N GLN A 72 11.10 0.05 -0.86
CA GLN A 72 11.87 -0.43 -2.01
C GLN A 72 13.31 0.08 -1.99
N GLN A 73 13.53 1.35 -1.65
CA GLN A 73 14.86 1.92 -1.52
C GLN A 73 15.68 1.27 -0.39
N GLU A 74 15.04 1.02 0.76
CA GLU A 74 15.67 0.31 1.88
C GLU A 74 16.09 -1.11 1.49
N LEU A 75 15.20 -1.85 0.82
CA LEU A 75 15.51 -3.20 0.32
C LEU A 75 16.66 -3.18 -0.68
N LYS A 76 16.63 -2.26 -1.66
CA LYS A 76 17.71 -2.12 -2.64
C LYS A 76 19.05 -1.81 -1.98
N LYS A 77 19.04 -0.94 -0.97
CA LYS A 77 20.25 -0.60 -0.20
C LYS A 77 20.78 -1.80 0.60
N LEU A 78 19.89 -2.64 1.15
CA LEU A 78 20.29 -3.87 1.83
C LEU A 78 20.86 -4.91 0.87
N GLU A 79 20.31 -5.04 -0.34
CA GLU A 79 20.84 -5.91 -1.40
C GLU A 79 22.21 -5.44 -1.91
N GLU A 80 22.40 -4.13 -2.06
CA GLU A 80 23.68 -3.55 -2.51
C GLU A 80 24.78 -3.61 -1.43
N ASN A 81 24.43 -3.81 -0.15
CA ASN A 81 25.38 -4.09 0.91
C ASN A 81 25.90 -5.55 0.80
N GLU A 82 26.69 -5.83 -0.24
CA GLU A 82 27.63 -6.97 -0.29
C GLU A 82 28.79 -6.69 0.68
N ASP A 83 28.49 -6.74 1.99
CA ASP A 83 29.37 -6.27 3.04
C ASP A 83 30.55 -7.23 3.25
N HIS A 84 31.58 -7.13 2.41
CA HIS A 84 32.88 -7.77 2.60
C HIS A 84 33.62 -7.26 3.86
N SER A 85 33.05 -6.30 4.61
CA SER A 85 33.54 -5.88 5.93
C SER A 85 33.72 -7.06 6.90
N TYR A 86 32.92 -8.14 6.75
CA TYR A 86 33.13 -9.37 7.52
C TYR A 86 34.50 -10.02 7.27
N MET A 87 35.04 -9.92 6.05
CA MET A 87 36.28 -10.62 5.67
C MET A 87 37.55 -10.01 6.30
N ASP A 88 37.56 -8.71 6.57
CA ASP A 88 38.69 -7.99 7.20
C ASP A 88 38.44 -7.67 8.69
N SER A 89 37.36 -8.20 9.25
CA SER A 89 36.99 -7.91 10.63
C SER A 89 37.93 -8.57 11.66
N GLU A 90 38.37 -7.81 12.67
CA GLU A 90 39.23 -8.32 13.75
C GLU A 90 38.63 -9.52 14.50
N TRP A 91 37.30 -9.62 14.58
CA TRP A 91 36.60 -10.75 15.21
C TRP A 91 36.63 -12.05 14.37
N ALA A 92 36.88 -11.95 13.07
CA ALA A 92 36.99 -13.10 12.16
C ALA A 92 38.42 -13.68 12.11
N ASP A 93 39.39 -13.02 12.73
CA ASP A 93 40.79 -13.46 12.70
C ASP A 93 41.04 -14.63 13.68
N SER A 94 40.99 -15.84 13.13
CA SER A 94 41.28 -17.10 13.86
C SER A 94 42.67 -17.15 14.52
N SER A 95 43.61 -16.29 14.12
CA SER A 95 44.97 -16.24 14.65
C SER A 95 45.21 -15.11 15.66
N ALA A 96 44.20 -14.29 15.95
CA ALA A 96 44.29 -13.18 16.90
C ALA A 96 44.75 -13.63 18.30
N LEU A 97 44.14 -14.69 18.86
CA LEU A 97 44.51 -15.22 20.17
C LEU A 97 45.93 -15.82 20.18
N LYS A 98 46.34 -16.42 19.06
CA LYS A 98 47.69 -16.97 18.93
C LYS A 98 48.74 -15.86 18.95
N ARG A 99 48.50 -14.75 18.26
CA ARG A 99 49.40 -13.58 18.28
C ARG A 99 49.46 -12.93 19.65
N SER A 100 48.34 -12.86 20.38
CA SER A 100 48.33 -12.32 21.74
C SER A 100 49.15 -13.17 22.72
N PHE A 101 49.07 -14.50 22.62
CA PHE A 101 49.87 -15.39 23.48
C PHE A 101 51.36 -15.38 23.14
N GLN A 102 51.69 -15.13 21.86
CA GLN A 102 53.08 -15.06 21.39
C GLN A 102 53.70 -13.65 21.53
N GLY A 103 52.95 -12.67 22.05
CA GLY A 103 53.41 -11.28 22.21
C GLY A 103 53.60 -10.53 20.88
N LEU A 104 53.01 -11.03 19.79
CA LEU A 104 53.17 -10.53 18.42
C LEU A 104 52.19 -9.40 18.05
N ASN A 105 51.68 -8.66 19.05
CA ASN A 105 50.62 -7.66 18.84
C ASN A 105 51.12 -6.31 18.31
N ASP A 106 52.42 -5.99 18.44
CA ASP A 106 52.97 -4.65 18.14
C ASP A 106 54.16 -4.71 17.15
N ILE A 107 54.00 -5.49 16.08
CA ILE A 107 55.05 -5.66 15.06
C ILE A 107 54.93 -4.56 13.99
N LYS A 108 55.84 -3.58 14.04
CA LYS A 108 55.97 -2.54 13.00
C LYS A 108 57.05 -2.94 11.99
N TRP A 109 56.63 -3.24 10.76
CA TRP A 109 57.51 -3.66 9.67
C TRP A 109 58.14 -2.50 8.87
N LYS A 110 57.91 -1.23 9.25
CA LYS A 110 58.52 -0.06 8.58
C LYS A 110 59.75 0.45 9.33
N PRO A 111 60.84 0.85 8.64
CA PRO A 111 61.98 1.52 9.28
C PRO A 111 61.54 2.87 9.88
N ARG A 112 62.18 3.29 10.97
CA ARG A 112 61.98 4.62 11.56
C ARG A 112 62.54 5.72 10.66
#